data_AF-A0A3C0FTH7-F1
#
_entry.id   AF-A0A3C0FTH7-F1
#
_cell.length_a   1.000
_cell.length_b   1.000
_cell.length_c   1.000
_cell.angle_alpha   90.00
_cell.angle_beta   90.00
_cell.angle_gamma   90.00
#
_symmetry.space_group_name_H-M   'P 1'
#
loop_
_entity.id
_entity.type
_entity.pdbx_description
1 polymer ?
#
loop_
_entity_poly.entity_id
_entity_poly.type
_entity_poly.pdbx_seq_one_letter_code
_entity_poly.pdbx_strand_id
1 'polypeptide(L)' 'DLAETGRPIRYIGEVDTRVYPCRPLSIKRAFGNLVSNALNFGDTVEVAVRDADDGGLWIEIADDGPGI' A
#
# COMPACT_ATOMS: atom_id res chain seq x y z
N ASP A 1 -8.44 -9.69 -8.58
CA ASP A 1 -7.02 -9.34 -8.49
C ASP A 1 -6.97 -7.82 -8.56
N LEU A 2 -6.24 -7.10 -7.70
CA LEU A 2 -6.32 -5.62 -7.67
C LEU A 2 -5.68 -4.99 -8.92
N ALA A 3 -4.93 -5.77 -9.71
CA ALA A 3 -4.40 -5.37 -11.00
C ALA A 3 -5.48 -5.15 -12.08
N GLU A 4 -6.73 -5.58 -11.87
CA GLU A 4 -7.82 -5.49 -12.87
C GLU A 4 -8.62 -4.18 -12.81
N THR A 5 -8.37 -3.27 -11.86
CA THR A 5 -9.20 -2.05 -11.70
C THR A 5 -8.89 -0.94 -12.70
N GLY A 6 -7.90 -1.09 -13.59
CA GLY A 6 -7.57 -0.12 -14.65
C GLY A 6 -7.08 1.25 -14.17
N ARG A 7 -7.03 1.49 -12.87
CA ARG A 7 -6.58 2.73 -12.23
C ARG A 7 -5.11 2.63 -11.81
N PRO A 8 -4.29 3.67 -12.02
CA PRO A 8 -2.85 3.62 -11.77
C PRO A 8 -2.55 3.54 -10.28
N ILE A 9 -2.00 2.40 -9.84
CA ILE A 9 -1.36 2.26 -8.54
C ILE A 9 0.14 2.39 -8.75
N ARG A 10 0.77 3.35 -8.09
CA ARG A 10 2.20 3.58 -8.16
C ARG A 10 2.88 3.09 -6.90
N TYR A 11 3.93 2.29 -7.07
CA TYR A 11 4.82 1.92 -5.98
C TYR A 11 5.97 2.93 -5.88
N ILE A 12 6.24 3.42 -4.67
CA ILE A 12 7.30 4.40 -4.37
C ILE A 12 8.16 3.89 -3.23
N GLY A 13 9.30 3.30 -3.54
CA GLY A 13 10.23 2.89 -2.49
C GLY A 13 11.46 2.23 -3.07
N GLU A 14 12.59 2.55 -2.46
CA GLU A 14 13.85 1.84 -2.66
C GLU A 14 14.10 1.00 -1.40
N VAL A 15 13.36 -0.10 -1.27
CA VAL A 15 13.61 -1.09 -0.23
C VAL A 15 13.99 -2.40 -0.88
N ASP A 16 15.05 -3.01 -0.37
CA ASP A 16 15.45 -4.34 -0.78
C ASP A 16 14.35 -5.35 -0.42
N THR A 17 14.09 -6.26 -1.37
CA THR A 17 13.16 -7.35 -1.14
C THR A 17 13.71 -8.25 -0.03
N ARG A 18 12.93 -8.42 1.03
CA ARG A 18 13.33 -9.22 2.20
C ARG A 18 12.17 -10.07 2.71
N VAL A 19 12.51 -11.19 3.35
CA VAL A 19 11.54 -11.99 4.09
C VAL A 19 11.25 -11.26 5.40
N TYR A 20 9.99 -10.89 5.61
CA TYR A 20 9.57 -10.15 6.80
C TYR A 20 8.59 -11.00 7.65
N PRO A 21 8.92 -11.29 8.94
CA PRO A 21 8.02 -12.01 9.83
C PRO A 21 6.72 -11.24 10.08
N CYS A 22 5.60 -11.78 9.62
CA CYS A 22 4.29 -11.15 9.77
C CYS A 22 3.17 -12.19 9.76
N ARG A 23 1.91 -11.72 9.72
CA ARG A 23 0.72 -12.53 9.45
C ARG A 23 0.30 -12.29 7.99
N PRO A 24 0.76 -13.07 7.00
CA PRO A 24 0.64 -12.72 5.59
C PRO A 24 -0.81 -12.50 5.13
N LEU A 25 -1.73 -13.33 5.64
CA LEU A 25 -3.16 -13.20 5.32
C LEU A 25 -3.78 -11.93 5.90
N SER A 26 -3.41 -11.54 7.12
CA SER A 26 -3.89 -10.30 7.73
C SER A 26 -3.36 -9.08 6.99
N ILE A 27 -2.08 -9.09 6.61
CA ILE A 27 -1.45 -8.02 5.83
C ILE A 27 -2.09 -7.89 4.44
N LYS A 28 -2.29 -9.01 3.73
CA LYS A 28 -2.98 -9.02 2.44
C LYS A 28 -4.39 -8.41 2.53
N ARG A 29 -5.14 -8.74 3.59
CA ARG A 29 -6.47 -8.15 3.83
C ARG A 29 -6.39 -6.66 4.15
N ALA A 30 -5.45 -6.24 4.98
CA ALA A 30 -5.27 -4.83 5.32
C ALA A 30 -4.95 -3.98 4.07
N PHE A 31 -4.00 -4.40 3.25
CA PHE A 31 -3.70 -3.72 1.98
C PHE A 31 -4.88 -3.72 1.03
N GLY A 32 -5.60 -4.85 0.92
CA GLY A 32 -6.80 -4.92 0.09
C GLY A 32 -7.84 -3.88 0.48
N ASN A 33 -8.09 -3.69 1.77
CA ASN A 33 -9.04 -2.70 2.27
C ASN A 33 -8.56 -1.27 2.01
N LEU A 34 -7.29 -0.97 2.33
CA LEU A 34 -6.76 0.39 2.20
C LEU A 34 -6.64 0.82 0.74
N VAL A 35 -6.09 -0.05 -0.13
CA VAL A 35 -5.99 0.21 -1.57
C VAL A 35 -7.38 0.30 -2.20
N SER A 36 -8.33 -0.56 -1.82
CA SER A 36 -9.71 -0.46 -2.32
C SER A 36 -10.38 0.85 -1.92
N ASN A 37 -10.17 1.33 -0.69
CA ASN A 37 -10.69 2.62 -0.25
C ASN A 37 -10.07 3.75 -1.07
N ALA A 38 -8.73 3.79 -1.13
CA ALA A 38 -7.97 4.77 -1.89
C ALA A 38 -8.44 4.84 -3.36
N LEU A 39 -8.57 3.69 -4.01
CA LEU A 39 -9.09 3.60 -5.37
C LEU A 39 -10.53 4.12 -5.47
N ASN A 40 -11.40 3.90 -4.49
CA ASN A 40 -12.79 4.38 -4.58
C ASN A 40 -12.93 5.90 -4.49
N PHE A 41 -11.95 6.59 -3.92
CA PHE A 41 -12.05 8.02 -3.60
C PHE A 41 -11.03 8.90 -4.35
N GLY A 42 -9.95 8.33 -4.89
CA GLY A 42 -8.94 9.03 -5.69
C GLY A 42 -8.73 8.41 -7.08
N ASP A 43 -8.11 9.20 -7.96
CA ASP A 43 -7.71 8.77 -9.31
C ASP A 43 -6.31 8.14 -9.30
N THR A 44 -5.46 8.59 -8.38
CA THR A 44 -4.10 8.09 -8.18
C THR A 44 -3.95 7.49 -6.79
N VAL A 45 -3.33 6.31 -6.72
CA VAL A 45 -2.96 5.70 -5.43
C VAL A 45 -1.47 5.45 -5.41
N GLU A 46 -0.80 5.97 -4.38
CA GLU A 46 0.62 5.77 -4.15
C GLU A 46 0.83 4.85 -2.94
N VAL A 47 1.64 3.81 -3.13
CA VAL A 47 2.06 2.89 -2.07
C VAL A 47 3.54 3.09 -1.83
N ALA A 48 3.89 3.66 -0.68
CA ALA A 48 5.28 3.89 -0.30
C ALA A 48 5.74 2.93 0.78
N VAL A 49 6.97 2.41 0.65
CA VAL A 49 7.57 1.51 1.64
C VAL A 49 8.96 2.01 2.03
N ARG A 50 9.20 2.11 3.34
CA ARG A 50 10.45 2.60 3.91
C ARG A 50 10.83 1.75 5.12
N ASP A 51 12.12 1.69 5.42
CA ASP A 51 12.60 1.15 6.69
C ASP A 51 12.12 2.00 7.87
N ALA A 52 11.77 1.34 8.96
CA ALA A 52 11.48 1.97 10.23
C ALA A 52 12.74 1.98 11.13
N ASP A 53 12.81 2.96 12.02
CA ASP A 53 13.93 3.11 12.97
C ASP A 53 14.08 1.92 13.93
N ASP A 54 13.00 1.16 14.15
CA ASP A 54 12.96 -0.01 15.03
C ASP A 54 13.24 -1.34 14.31
N GLY A 55 13.71 -1.28 13.05
CA GLY A 55 13.94 -2.45 12.21
C GLY A 55 12.68 -3.03 11.57
N GLY A 56 11.54 -2.35 11.74
CA GLY A 56 10.30 -2.64 11.03
C GLY A 56 10.22 -2.02 9.63
N LEU A 57 9.01 -1.95 9.09
CA LEU A 57 8.69 -1.29 7.83
C LEU A 57 7.56 -0.28 8.03
N TRP A 58 7.72 0.91 7.48
CA TRP A 58 6.64 1.87 7.27
C TRP A 58 6.05 1.66 5.88
N ILE A 59 4.74 1.43 5.82
CA ILE A 59 3.99 1.27 4.58
C ILE A 59 2.88 2.30 4.58
N GLU A 60 2.95 3.22 3.63
CA GLU A 60 2.02 4.32 3.44
C GLU A 60 1.18 4.06 2.19
N ILE A 61 -0.13 4.27 2.29
CA ILE A 61 -1.07 4.20 1.18
C ILE A 61 -1.75 5.57 1.14
N ALA A 62 -1.48 6.33 0.10
CA ALA A 62 -2.01 7.67 -0.09
C ALA A 62 -2.81 7.75 -1.39
N ASP A 63 -3.90 8.51 -1.37
CA ASP A 63 -4.70 8.86 -2.54
C ASP A 63 -4.86 10.38 -2.66
N ASP A 64 -5.23 10.83 -3.86
CA ASP A 64 -5.57 12.22 -4.18
C ASP A 64 -7.08 12.52 -4.04
N GLY A 65 -7.80 11.69 -3.28
CA GLY A 65 -9.22 11.84 -3.02
C GLY A 65 -9.56 12.98 -2.05
N PRO A 66 -10.85 13.21 -1.78
CA PRO A 66 -11.34 14.33 -0.97
C PRO A 66 -11.01 14.23 0.53
N GLY A 67 -10.41 13.12 0.98
CA GLY A 67 -10.26 12.80 2.40
C GLY A 67 -11.51 12.15 3.02
N ILE A 68 -11.40 11.79 4.29
CA ILE A 68 -12.49 11.20 5.11
C ILE A 68 -13.42 12.30 5.62
#